data_AF-D8EXK3-F1
#
_entry.id   AF-D8EXK3-F1
#
_cell.length_a   1.000
_cell.length_b   1.000
_cell.length_c   1.000
_cell.angle_alpha   90.00
_cell.angle_beta   90.00
_cell.angle_gamma   90.00
#
_symmetry.space_group_name_H-M   'P 1'
#
loop_
_entity.id
_entity.type
_entity.pdbx_description
1 polymer ?
#
loop_
_entity_poly.entity_id
_entity_poly.type
_entity_poly.pdbx_seq_one_letter_code
_entity_poly.pdbx_strand_id
1 'polypeptide(L)' 'MVDLTLALSYLELAAPTVWLGTCWAGLLKAAILSQPQIKEAVGLPENHPHHYPMMLGYSKLKYYRLPERKPPKIVWG' A
#
# COMPACT_ATOMS: atom_id res chain seq x y z
N MET A 1 13.02 -2.63 -4.78
CA MET A 1 11.63 -2.10 -4.92
C MET A 1 10.62 -3.24 -5.04
N VAL A 2 10.92 -4.30 -5.80
CA VAL A 2 10.09 -5.51 -5.90
C VAL A 2 9.83 -6.15 -4.54
N ASP A 3 10.85 -6.30 -3.68
CA ASP A 3 10.69 -6.93 -2.37
C ASP A 3 9.70 -6.18 -1.46
N LEU A 4 9.79 -4.85 -1.44
CA LEU A 4 8.86 -4.01 -0.69
C LEU A 4 7.43 -4.16 -1.21
N THR A 5 7.25 -4.12 -2.53
CA THR A 5 5.93 -4.30 -3.14
C THR A 5 5.35 -5.67 -2.79
N LEU A 6 6.15 -6.74 -2.88
CA LEU A 6 5.73 -8.08 -2.48
C LEU A 6 5.35 -8.12 -1.00
N ALA A 7 6.22 -7.64 -0.10
CA ALA A 7 5.96 -7.65 1.34
C ALA A 7 4.65 -6.92 1.69
N LEU A 8 4.41 -5.75 1.09
CA LEU A 8 3.18 -4.98 1.30
C LEU A 8 1.95 -5.63 0.66
N SER A 9 2.09 -6.29 -0.48
CA SER A 9 1.01 -7.10 -1.06
C SER A 9 0.64 -8.30 -0.17
N TYR A 10 1.63 -8.97 0.42
CA TYR A 10 1.36 -10.05 1.38
C TYR A 10 0.71 -9.52 2.67
N LEU A 11 1.12 -8.34 3.14
CA LEU A 11 0.48 -7.66 4.27
C LEU A 11 -1.01 -7.36 3.96
N GLU A 12 -1.29 -6.81 2.77
CA GLU A 12 -2.66 -6.55 2.29
C GLU A 12 -3.50 -7.81 2.17
N LEU A 13 -2.93 -8.92 1.69
CA LEU A 13 -3.61 -10.22 1.64
C LEU A 13 -3.85 -10.82 3.02
N ALA A 14 -2.94 -10.61 3.97
CA ALA A 14 -3.05 -11.12 5.34
C ALA A 14 -4.03 -10.31 6.21
N ALA A 15 -4.14 -8.99 5.98
CA ALA A 15 -4.95 -8.11 6.82
C ALA A 15 -6.44 -8.54 6.97
N PRO A 16 -7.15 -9.01 5.92
CA PRO A 16 -8.51 -9.51 6.05
C PRO A 16 -8.66 -10.71 7.00
N THR A 17 -7.61 -11.52 7.18
CA THR A 17 -7.65 -12.68 8.10
C THR A 17 -7.80 -12.26 9.56
N VAL A 18 -7.42 -11.02 9.88
CA VAL A 18 -7.55 -10.38 11.20
C VAL A 18 -8.54 -9.22 11.17
N TRP A 19 -9.46 -9.20 10.20
CA TRP A 19 -10.53 -8.20 10.03
C TRP A 19 -10.05 -6.76 9.77
N LEU A 20 -8.81 -6.61 9.29
CA LEU A 20 -8.25 -5.32 8.90
C LEU A 20 -8.44 -5.07 7.39
N GLY A 21 -8.67 -3.81 7.04
CA GLY A 21 -8.52 -3.30 5.70
C GLY A 21 -7.19 -2.57 5.53
N THR A 22 -6.72 -2.49 4.29
CA THR A 22 -5.49 -1.80 3.91
C THR A 22 -5.72 -0.79 2.82
N CYS A 23 -4.90 0.27 2.78
CA CYS A 23 -4.87 1.20 1.67
C CYS A 23 -3.45 1.74 1.45
N TRP A 24 -3.01 1.70 0.20
CA TRP A 24 -1.71 2.22 -0.24
C TRP A 24 -1.76 3.75 -0.31
N ALA A 25 -1.00 4.44 0.54
CA ALA A 25 -1.08 5.88 0.70
C ALA A 25 -0.15 6.62 -0.27
N GLY A 26 -0.47 6.58 -1.57
CA GLY A 26 0.35 7.21 -2.62
C GLY A 26 0.57 8.72 -2.44
N LEU A 27 -0.45 9.43 -1.95
CA LEU A 27 -0.33 10.87 -1.64
C LEU A 27 0.66 11.13 -0.51
N LEU A 28 0.62 10.32 0.56
CA LEU A 28 1.59 10.43 1.66
C LEU A 28 3.00 10.08 1.18
N LYS A 29 3.15 9.08 0.29
CA LYS A 29 4.45 8.79 -0.31
C LYS A 29 5.01 9.98 -1.08
N ALA A 30 4.17 10.64 -1.88
CA ALA A 30 4.56 11.85 -2.62
C ALA A 30 4.93 13.00 -1.68
N ALA A 31 4.21 13.16 -0.57
CA ALA A 31 4.50 14.18 0.44
C ALA A 31 5.85 13.92 1.15
N ILE A 32 6.13 12.68 1.55
CA ILE A 32 7.42 12.28 2.15
C ILE A 32 8.60 12.56 1.20
N LEU A 33 8.40 12.36 -0.12
CA LEU A 33 9.44 12.61 -1.11
C LEU A 33 9.65 14.09 -1.43
N SER A 34 8.60 14.92 -1.32
CA SER A 34 8.65 16.34 -1.70
C SER A 34 8.96 17.28 -0.54
N GLN A 35 8.70 16.89 0.71
CA GLN A 35 8.82 17.76 1.87
C GLN A 35 9.72 17.14 2.96
N PRO A 36 10.91 17.71 3.23
CA PRO A 36 11.82 17.20 4.26
C PRO A 36 11.21 17.15 5.66
N GLN A 37 10.38 18.13 6.01
CA GLN A 37 9.70 18.20 7.31
C GLN A 37 8.78 17.00 7.55
N ILE A 38 8.08 16.54 6.50
CA ILE A 38 7.22 15.36 6.57
C ILE A 38 8.07 14.09 6.73
N LYS A 39 9.18 14.00 5.99
CA LYS A 39 10.11 12.88 6.13
C LYS A 39 10.67 12.77 7.55
N GLU A 40 11.02 13.90 8.16
CA GLU A 40 11.50 13.99 9.54
C GLU A 40 10.39 13.65 10.54
N ALA A 41 9.18 14.18 10.36
CA ALA A 41 8.03 13.90 11.23
C ALA A 41 7.61 12.42 11.24
N VAL A 42 7.80 11.70 10.12
CA VAL A 42 7.54 10.24 10.05
C VAL A 42 8.67 9.43 10.71
N GLY A 43 9.83 10.04 10.99
CA GLY A 43 10.93 9.40 11.71
C GLY A 43 11.65 8.32 10.90
N LEU A 44 11.66 8.42 9.57
CA LEU A 44 12.31 7.43 8.72
C LEU A 44 13.84 7.55 8.81
N PRO A 45 14.58 6.45 9.08
CA PRO A 45 16.03 6.47 9.08
C PRO A 45 16.59 6.90 7.71
N GLU A 46 17.67 7.67 7.71
CA GLU A 46 18.28 8.19 6.47
C GLU A 46 18.67 7.07 5.48
N ASN A 47 19.10 5.92 6.01
CA ASN A 47 19.52 4.75 5.23
C ASN A 47 18.37 3.78 4.84
N HIS A 48 17.10 4.18 4.97
CA HIS A 48 15.95 3.37 4.54
C HIS A 48 15.18 4.00 3.36
N PRO A 49 15.74 4.04 2.14
CA PRO A 49 15.08 4.62 0.98
C PRO A 49 13.89 3.79 0.47
N HIS A 50 13.87 2.49 0.78
CA HIS A 50 12.85 1.54 0.31
C HIS A 50 11.72 1.40 1.34
N HIS A 51 10.81 2.36 1.35
CA HIS A 51 9.60 2.33 2.18
C HIS A 51 8.38 2.84 1.39
N TYR A 52 7.19 2.44 1.80
CA TYR A 52 5.93 2.95 1.27
C TYR A 52 4.89 3.00 2.39
N PRO A 53 4.20 4.14 2.59
CA PRO A 53 3.20 4.27 3.64
C PRO A 53 1.90 3.54 3.29
N MET A 54 1.33 2.84 4.28
CA MET A 54 0.01 2.19 4.18
C MET A 54 -0.85 2.54 5.39
N MET A 55 -2.16 2.64 5.17
CA MET A 55 -3.16 2.76 6.23
C MET A 55 -3.69 1.36 6.57
N LEU A 56 -3.82 1.07 7.86
CA LEU A 56 -4.40 -0.16 8.39
C LEU A 56 -5.49 0.19 9.40
N GLY A 57 -6.60 -0.55 9.39
CA GLY A 57 -7.66 -0.37 10.38
C GLY A 57 -8.86 -1.25 10.14
N TYR A 58 -9.76 -1.27 11.12
CA TYR A 58 -11.05 -1.97 10.98
C TYR A 58 -11.95 -1.22 10.01
N SER A 59 -12.35 -1.90 8.94
CA SER A 59 -13.23 -1.27 7.96
C SER A 59 -14.62 -1.04 8.55
N LYS A 60 -15.07 0.23 8.55
CA LYS A 60 -16.45 0.59 8.89
C LYS A 60 -17.46 0.04 7.87
N LEU A 61 -17.02 -0.20 6.64
CA LEU A 61 -17.85 -0.65 5.53
C LEU A 61 -17.44 -2.06 5.12
N LYS A 62 -18.42 -2.96 5.03
CA LYS A 62 -18.22 -4.28 4.45
C LYS A 62 -18.54 -4.19 2.95
N TYR A 63 -17.52 -4.34 2.11
CA TYR A 63 -17.70 -4.42 0.67
C TYR A 63 -18.17 -5.83 0.32
N TYR A 64 -19.37 -5.96 -0.24
CA TYR A 64 -19.97 -7.25 -0.58
C TYR A 64 -19.58 -7.76 -1.97
N ARG A 65 -19.16 -6.85 -2.87
CA ARG A 65 -18.79 -7.17 -4.25
C ARG A 65 -17.56 -6.37 -4.65
N LEU A 66 -16.57 -7.07 -5.21
CA LEU A 66 -15.52 -6.40 -5.95
C LEU A 66 -16.08 -5.94 -7.31
N PRO A 67 -15.65 -4.77 -7.82
CA PRO A 67 -15.93 -4.39 -9.19
C PRO A 67 -15.29 -5.40 -10.15
N GLU A 68 -15.99 -5.68 -11.24
CA GLU A 68 -15.50 -6.60 -12.26
C GLU A 68 -14.19 -6.08 -12.88
N ARG A 69 -13.22 -6.98 -13.03
CA ARG A 69 -11.95 -6.63 -13.69
C ARG A 69 -12.15 -6.62 -15.21
N LYS A 70 -11.48 -5.70 -15.89
CA LYS A 70 -11.42 -5.71 -17.35
C LYS A 70 -10.80 -7.03 -17.82
N PRO A 71 -11.24 -7.59 -18.97
CA PRO A 71 -10.63 -8.78 -19.52
C PRO A 71 -9.13 -8.54 -19.77
N PRO A 72 -8.27 -9.53 -19.49
CA PRO A 72 -6.84 -9.41 -19.71
C PRO A 72 -6.54 -9.26 -21.20
N LYS A 73 -5.56 -8.42 -21.55
CA LYS A 73 -4.99 -8.37 -22.89
C LYS A 73 -3.97 -9.50 -23.00
N ILE A 74 -4.32 -10.58 -23.70
CA ILE A 74 -3.47 -11.76 -23.86
C ILE A 74 -2.92 -11.76 -25.29
N VAL A 75 -1.60 -11.87 -25.43
CA VAL A 75 -0.90 -12.09 -26.69
C VAL A 75 -0.10 -13.37 -26.54
N TRP A 76 -0.42 -14.38 -27.34
CA TRP A 76 0.39 -15.59 -27.48
C TRP A 76 1.33 -15.37 -28.65
N GLY A 77 2.64 -15.42 -28.38
CA GLY A 77 3.71 -15.40 -29.38
C GLY A 77 4.39 -16.75 -29.47
#